data_AF-A0A1H0MV73-F1
#
_entry.id   AF-A0A1H0MV73-F1
#
_cell.length_a   1.000
_cell.length_b   1.000
_cell.length_c   1.000
_cell.angle_alpha   90.00
_cell.angle_beta   90.00
_cell.angle_gamma   90.00
#
_symmetry.space_group_name_H-M   'P 1'
#
loop_
_entity.id
_entity.type
_entity.pdbx_description
1 polymer ?
#
loop_
_entity_poly.entity_id
_entity_poly.type
_entity_poly.pdbx_seq_one_letter_code
_entity_poly.pdbx_strand_id
1 'polypeptide(L)'
;MRRAAVWVRDDLSDVQTRLLDRSGRRRLLVPTLNGTFVVGPNPVTERTIKDTRAVLGGGIGLVWTDTGIVVEHADYFDADPALPAIELFQQEGLPAEAELIRWLDQGGADAAVPTHPRPWWEKLFGERSTDRRSYKRSRGLAGEMVLRVGTSVLCLSALWLAFDFESLPPFLQWWFIILVPVGVIDVVGALLAASRWRQQFPVLDPLGLRTDVQVPR
;
A
#
# COMPACT_ATOMS: atom_id res chain seq x y z
N MET A 1 -5.60 -18.22 -2.31
CA MET A 1 -4.81 -17.13 -2.92
C MET A 1 -3.37 -17.30 -2.45
N ARG A 2 -2.38 -17.27 -3.35
CA ARG A 2 -0.97 -17.37 -2.94
C ARG A 2 -0.53 -16.06 -2.31
N ARG A 3 -0.09 -16.11 -1.05
CA ARG A 3 0.54 -14.98 -0.34
C ARG A 3 2.05 -15.10 -0.51
N ALA A 4 2.74 -13.97 -0.42
CA ALA A 4 4.19 -13.97 -0.27
C ALA A 4 4.68 -12.77 0.53
N ALA A 5 5.81 -12.97 1.17
CA ALA A 5 6.51 -11.96 1.94
C ALA A 5 8.01 -12.02 1.61
N VAL A 6 8.71 -10.91 1.83
CA VAL A 6 10.16 -10.86 1.78
C VAL A 6 10.65 -10.37 3.12
N TRP A 7 11.49 -11.13 3.80
CA TRP A 7 12.19 -10.66 4.99
C TRP A 7 13.57 -10.15 4.63
N VAL A 8 13.94 -9.00 5.20
CA VAL A 8 15.27 -8.40 5.05
C VAL A 8 15.82 -8.02 6.42
N ARG A 9 17.15 -8.05 6.58
CA ARG A 9 17.83 -7.66 7.83
C ARG A 9 17.87 -6.15 8.07
N ASP A 10 17.51 -5.36 7.08
CA ASP A 10 17.48 -3.91 7.19
C ASP A 10 16.35 -3.45 8.12
N ASP A 11 16.56 -2.31 8.77
CA ASP A 11 15.56 -1.68 9.60
C ASP A 11 14.40 -1.10 8.77
N LEU A 12 13.34 -0.71 9.47
CA LEU A 12 12.13 -0.19 8.83
C LEU A 12 12.41 1.06 7.98
N SER A 13 13.26 1.97 8.45
CA SER A 13 13.57 3.23 7.76
C SER A 13 14.30 3.01 6.44
N ASP A 14 15.27 2.09 6.42
CA ASP A 14 16.04 1.76 5.23
C ASP A 14 15.16 1.06 4.19
N VAL A 15 14.33 0.11 4.64
CA VAL A 15 13.37 -0.58 3.78
C VAL A 15 12.36 0.40 3.19
N GLN A 16 11.83 1.31 4.01
CA GLN A 16 10.93 2.37 3.54
C GLN A 16 11.57 3.24 2.48
N THR A 17 12.81 3.69 2.70
CA THR A 17 13.54 4.55 1.77
C THR A 17 13.74 3.84 0.42
N ARG A 18 14.22 2.60 0.42
CA ARG A 18 14.42 1.81 -0.82
C ARG A 18 13.11 1.54 -1.56
N LEU A 19 12.02 1.29 -0.84
CA LEU A 19 10.71 1.05 -1.45
C LEU A 19 10.08 2.33 -1.99
N LEU A 20 10.24 3.48 -1.31
CA LEU A 20 9.74 4.78 -1.76
C LEU A 20 10.39 5.19 -3.09
N ASP A 21 11.69 4.95 -3.23
CA ASP A 21 12.45 5.33 -4.43
C ASP A 21 12.12 4.45 -5.65
N ARG A 22 11.64 3.21 -5.45
CA ARG A 22 11.60 2.20 -6.52
C ARG A 22 10.27 1.46 -6.70
N SER A 23 9.37 1.47 -5.71
CA SER A 23 8.14 0.69 -5.70
C SER A 23 6.93 1.55 -5.36
N GLY A 24 6.15 1.95 -6.36
CA GLY A 24 4.89 2.69 -6.17
C GLY A 24 3.71 1.87 -5.59
N ARG A 25 3.93 0.60 -5.19
CA ARG A 25 2.88 -0.25 -4.60
C ARG A 25 2.98 -0.30 -3.09
N ARG A 26 1.85 -0.06 -2.41
CA ARG A 26 1.71 -0.21 -0.96
C ARG A 26 2.00 -1.66 -0.55
N ARG A 27 2.80 -1.82 0.50
CA ARG A 27 3.23 -3.09 1.09
C ARG A 27 3.09 -2.97 2.59
N LEU A 28 2.67 -4.04 3.27
CA LEU A 28 2.70 -4.07 4.72
C LEU A 28 4.15 -4.29 5.16
N LEU A 29 4.65 -3.36 5.96
CA LEU A 29 5.97 -3.43 6.57
C LEU A 29 5.80 -3.79 8.03
N VAL A 30 6.37 -4.92 8.44
CA VAL A 30 6.31 -5.37 9.83
C VAL A 30 7.74 -5.43 10.36
N PRO A 31 8.17 -4.47 11.19
CA PRO A 31 9.49 -4.51 11.80
C PRO A 31 9.56 -5.66 12.80
N THR A 32 10.72 -6.31 12.87
CA THR A 32 11.09 -7.30 13.88
C THR A 32 12.37 -6.88 14.57
N LEU A 33 12.81 -7.66 15.57
CA LEU A 33 14.06 -7.39 16.27
C LEU A 33 15.27 -7.42 15.33
N ASN A 34 15.28 -8.33 14.35
CA ASN A 34 16.44 -8.57 13.48
C ASN A 34 16.24 -8.11 12.02
N GLY A 35 15.16 -7.39 11.73
CA GLY A 35 14.89 -6.94 10.36
C GLY A 35 13.46 -6.45 10.13
N THR A 36 13.01 -6.56 8.89
CA THR A 36 11.69 -6.10 8.47
C THR A 36 11.07 -7.09 7.49
N PHE A 37 9.81 -7.49 7.73
CA PHE A 37 9.00 -8.21 6.75
C PHE A 37 8.30 -7.23 5.82
N VAL A 38 8.46 -7.46 4.53
CA VAL A 38 7.74 -6.79 3.45
C VAL A 38 6.70 -7.77 2.91
N VAL A 39 5.49 -7.66 3.40
CA VAL A 39 4.37 -8.50 2.96
C VAL A 39 3.77 -7.88 1.69
N GLY A 40 3.79 -8.67 0.62
CA GLY A 40 3.47 -8.20 -0.73
C GLY A 40 2.01 -7.75 -0.90
N PRO A 41 1.72 -6.93 -1.93
CA PRO A 41 0.36 -6.51 -2.24
C PRO A 41 -0.50 -7.71 -2.66
N ASN A 42 -1.74 -7.76 -2.20
CA ASN A 42 -2.72 -8.75 -2.62
C ASN A 42 -3.27 -8.39 -4.02
N PRO A 43 -3.18 -9.25 -5.05
CA PRO A 43 -2.63 -10.61 -5.06
C PRO A 43 -1.13 -10.67 -5.35
N VAL A 44 -0.45 -11.63 -4.72
CA VAL A 44 0.98 -11.84 -4.90
C VAL A 44 1.23 -12.75 -6.11
N THR A 45 2.18 -12.35 -6.96
CA THR A 45 2.71 -13.19 -8.05
C THR A 45 4.16 -13.53 -7.76
N GLU A 46 4.66 -14.64 -8.29
CA GLU A 46 6.08 -15.04 -8.17
C GLU A 46 7.04 -13.91 -8.61
N ARG A 47 6.67 -13.21 -9.70
CA ARG A 47 7.35 -12.00 -10.17
C ARG A 47 7.44 -10.90 -9.10
N THR A 48 6.42 -10.77 -8.24
CA THR A 48 6.39 -9.77 -7.17
C THR A 48 7.51 -10.00 -6.15
N ILE A 49 7.81 -11.25 -5.78
CA ILE A 49 8.84 -11.56 -4.79
C ILE A 49 10.22 -11.20 -5.35
N LYS A 50 10.50 -11.63 -6.58
CA LYS A 50 11.75 -11.32 -7.27
C LYS A 50 11.96 -9.81 -7.44
N ASP A 51 10.94 -9.09 -7.88
CA ASP A 51 11.00 -7.62 -8.03
C ASP A 51 11.22 -6.94 -6.67
N THR A 52 10.60 -7.45 -5.60
CA THR A 52 10.77 -6.93 -4.23
C THR A 52 12.19 -7.11 -3.74
N ARG A 53 12.73 -8.33 -3.85
CA ARG A 53 14.11 -8.63 -3.46
C ARG A 53 15.10 -7.80 -4.26
N ALA A 54 14.89 -7.63 -5.56
CA ALA A 54 15.72 -6.78 -6.40
C ALA A 54 15.72 -5.31 -5.96
N VAL A 55 14.57 -4.79 -5.52
CA VAL A 55 14.48 -3.42 -4.97
C VAL A 55 15.21 -3.31 -3.63
N LEU A 56 15.06 -4.32 -2.77
CA LEU A 56 15.65 -4.32 -1.43
C LEU A 56 17.13 -4.70 -1.41
N GLY A 57 17.67 -5.27 -2.50
CA GLY A 57 19.07 -5.69 -2.59
C GLY A 57 19.32 -7.12 -2.09
N GLY A 58 18.25 -7.91 -1.94
CA GLY A 58 18.29 -9.28 -1.43
C GLY A 58 17.10 -9.57 -0.52
N GLY A 59 17.22 -10.65 0.25
CA GLY A 59 16.25 -11.05 1.26
C GLY A 59 15.77 -12.48 1.13
N ILE A 60 14.96 -12.88 2.09
CA ILE A 60 14.37 -14.20 2.17
C ILE A 60 12.96 -14.15 1.62
N GLY A 61 12.74 -14.81 0.49
CA GLY A 61 11.44 -14.91 -0.16
C GLY A 61 10.62 -16.03 0.47
N LEU A 62 9.46 -15.69 1.01
CA LEU A 62 8.53 -16.62 1.64
C LEU A 62 7.28 -16.76 0.80
N VAL A 63 6.86 -18.00 0.51
CA VAL A 63 5.68 -18.31 -0.29
C VAL A 63 4.73 -19.19 0.51
N TRP A 64 3.45 -18.82 0.52
CA TRP A 64 2.39 -19.63 1.09
C TRP A 64 1.95 -20.70 0.08
N THR A 65 2.01 -21.95 0.52
CA THR A 65 1.58 -23.15 -0.19
C THR A 65 0.41 -23.80 0.54
N ASP A 66 -0.18 -24.85 -0.05
CA ASP A 66 -1.28 -25.59 0.59
C ASP A 66 -0.83 -26.34 1.86
N THR A 67 0.48 -26.59 1.99
CA THR A 67 1.07 -27.31 3.13
C THR A 67 1.74 -26.39 4.15
N GLY A 68 1.72 -25.06 3.93
CA GLY A 68 2.33 -24.07 4.82
C GLY A 68 3.26 -23.09 4.10
N ILE A 69 4.14 -22.44 4.86
CA ILE A 69 5.05 -21.40 4.34
C ILE A 69 6.41 -22.01 4.06
N VAL A 70 6.87 -21.86 2.82
CA VAL A 70 8.18 -22.34 2.36
C VAL A 70 9.07 -21.18 1.95
N VAL A 71 10.38 -21.41 2.02
CA VAL A 71 11.38 -20.46 1.55
C VAL A 71 11.68 -20.72 0.08
N GLU A 72 11.37 -19.75 -0.77
CA GLU A 72 11.64 -19.83 -2.20
C GLU A 72 13.05 -19.34 -2.54
N HIS A 73 13.55 -18.38 -1.75
CA HIS A 73 14.89 -17.82 -1.89
C HIS A 73 15.46 -17.45 -0.52
N ALA A 74 16.71 -17.80 -0.26
CA ALA A 74 17.40 -17.50 0.99
C ALA A 74 18.79 -16.90 0.69
N ASP A 75 18.91 -15.56 0.72
CA ASP A 75 20.22 -14.91 0.52
C ASP A 75 21.09 -14.94 1.78
N TYR A 76 20.48 -15.16 2.95
CA TYR A 76 21.15 -15.00 4.25
C TYR A 76 21.36 -16.31 5.00
N PHE A 77 20.72 -17.40 4.56
CA PHE A 77 20.79 -18.70 5.19
C PHE A 77 21.30 -19.70 4.16
N ASP A 78 22.17 -20.61 4.59
CA ASP A 78 22.44 -21.85 3.85
C ASP A 78 21.27 -22.81 4.10
N ALA A 79 20.11 -22.45 3.54
CA ALA A 79 18.85 -23.13 3.82
C ALA A 79 18.70 -24.41 3.02
N ASP A 80 18.29 -25.50 3.68
CA ASP A 80 17.65 -26.60 2.97
C ASP A 80 16.27 -26.13 2.49
N PRO A 81 16.03 -26.05 1.16
CA PRO A 81 14.75 -25.58 0.62
C PRO A 81 13.56 -26.49 1.00
N ALA A 82 13.82 -27.69 1.53
CA ALA A 82 12.78 -28.59 2.02
C ALA A 82 12.26 -28.23 3.41
N LEU A 83 12.96 -27.40 4.19
CA LEU A 83 12.53 -27.04 5.55
C LEU A 83 11.39 -26.00 5.52
N PRO A 84 10.35 -26.18 6.35
CA PRO A 84 9.35 -25.14 6.57
C PRO A 84 9.99 -23.83 7.05
N ALA A 85 9.50 -22.69 6.58
CA ALA A 85 10.10 -21.38 6.88
C ALA A 85 10.17 -21.10 8.40
N ILE A 86 9.17 -21.54 9.17
CA ILE A 86 9.16 -21.39 10.63
C ILE A 86 10.34 -22.12 11.27
N GLU A 87 10.57 -23.36 10.87
CA GLU A 87 11.66 -24.19 11.42
C GLU A 87 13.02 -23.63 11.04
N LEU A 88 13.16 -23.17 9.79
CA LEU A 88 14.38 -22.53 9.32
C LEU A 88 14.74 -21.30 10.17
N PHE A 89 13.80 -20.38 10.37
CA PHE A 89 14.06 -19.19 11.20
C PHE A 89 14.35 -19.56 12.66
N GLN A 90 13.75 -20.63 13.20
CA GLN A 90 14.11 -21.12 14.54
C GLN A 90 15.54 -21.67 14.61
N GLN A 91 15.97 -22.45 13.60
CA GLN A 91 17.33 -23.00 13.53
C GLN A 91 18.37 -21.89 13.41
N GLU A 92 18.05 -20.80 12.71
CA GLU A 92 18.90 -19.62 12.54
C GLU A 92 18.89 -18.68 13.76
N GLY A 93 18.23 -19.05 14.87
CA GLY A 93 18.20 -18.25 16.09
C GLY A 93 17.31 -17.01 15.99
N LEU A 94 16.29 -17.04 15.12
CA LEU A 94 15.33 -15.95 14.89
C LEU A 94 13.91 -16.35 15.33
N PRO A 95 13.67 -16.61 16.63
CA PRO A 95 12.39 -17.10 17.12
C PRO A 95 11.26 -16.08 17.00
N ALA A 96 11.55 -14.78 17.10
CA ALA A 96 10.56 -13.71 16.97
C ALA A 96 10.03 -13.61 15.54
N GLU A 97 10.94 -13.72 14.56
CA GLU A 97 10.57 -13.78 13.14
C GLU A 97 9.76 -15.04 12.83
N ALA A 98 10.11 -16.19 13.42
CA ALA A 98 9.34 -17.43 13.27
C ALA A 98 7.91 -17.32 13.86
N GLU A 99 7.76 -16.64 15.00
CA GLU A 99 6.45 -16.34 15.58
C GLU A 99 5.63 -15.40 14.68
N LEU A 100 6.28 -14.37 14.13
CA LEU A 100 5.62 -13.48 13.19
C LEU A 100 5.17 -14.22 11.92
N ILE A 101 5.97 -15.14 11.40
CA ILE A 101 5.59 -16.00 10.27
C ILE A 101 4.33 -16.82 10.60
N ARG A 102 4.21 -17.38 11.82
CA ARG A 102 2.98 -18.07 12.26
C ARG A 102 1.78 -17.12 12.32
N TRP A 103 1.96 -15.93 12.86
CA TRP A 103 0.90 -14.92 12.93
C TRP A 103 0.44 -14.49 11.53
N LEU A 104 1.38 -14.32 10.59
CA LEU A 104 1.07 -14.03 9.18
C LEU A 104 0.28 -15.18 8.54
N ASP A 105 0.63 -16.43 8.85
CA ASP A 105 -0.08 -17.62 8.37
C ASP A 105 -1.54 -17.65 8.80
N GLN A 106 -1.77 -17.34 10.08
CA GLN A 106 -3.10 -17.26 10.70
C GLN A 106 -3.95 -16.08 10.18
N GLY A 107 -3.46 -15.30 9.21
CA GLY A 107 -4.18 -14.19 8.61
C GLY A 107 -3.95 -12.85 9.29
N GLY A 108 -2.94 -12.75 10.17
CA GLY A 108 -2.59 -11.51 10.85
C GLY A 108 -2.34 -10.34 9.90
N ALA A 109 -1.68 -10.58 8.76
CA ALA A 109 -1.46 -9.54 7.75
C ALA A 109 -2.75 -8.96 7.16
N ASP A 110 -3.77 -9.80 6.91
CA ASP A 110 -5.02 -9.34 6.31
C ASP A 110 -5.82 -8.47 7.28
N ALA A 111 -5.72 -8.77 8.58
CA ALA A 111 -6.33 -7.97 9.64
C ALA A 111 -5.52 -6.70 9.97
N ALA A 112 -4.20 -6.72 9.71
CA ALA A 112 -3.32 -5.56 9.90
C ALA A 112 -3.39 -4.52 8.79
N VAL A 113 -4.03 -4.83 7.64
CA VAL A 113 -4.38 -3.80 6.66
C VAL A 113 -5.56 -3.00 7.21
N PRO A 114 -5.40 -1.68 7.47
CA PRO A 114 -6.51 -0.86 7.95
C PRO A 114 -7.68 -0.95 6.97
N THR A 115 -8.86 -1.30 7.47
CA THR A 115 -10.08 -1.30 6.67
C THR A 115 -10.92 -0.10 7.03
N HIS A 116 -11.59 0.46 6.02
CA HIS A 116 -12.50 1.55 6.29
C HIS A 116 -13.80 1.00 6.88
N PRO A 117 -14.35 1.55 7.98
CA PRO A 117 -15.63 1.08 8.55
C PRO A 117 -16.79 1.20 7.55
N ARG A 118 -16.61 2.02 6.52
CA ARG A 118 -17.55 2.22 5.42
C ARG A 118 -16.92 1.78 4.10
N PRO A 119 -17.24 0.58 3.56
CA PRO A 119 -16.57 -0.01 2.39
C PRO A 119 -16.80 0.74 1.07
N TRP A 120 -17.75 1.69 1.04
CA TRP A 120 -17.97 2.55 -0.12
C TRP A 120 -16.87 3.60 -0.32
N TRP A 121 -16.13 3.97 0.73
CA TRP A 121 -14.96 4.86 0.61
C TRP A 121 -13.83 4.19 -0.17
N GLU A 122 -13.58 2.90 0.08
CA GLU A 122 -12.57 2.12 -0.65
C GLU A 122 -12.91 2.05 -2.16
N LYS A 123 -14.20 2.05 -2.52
CA LYS A 123 -14.68 2.06 -3.92
C LYS A 123 -14.52 3.43 -4.58
N LEU A 124 -14.79 4.53 -3.88
CA LEU A 124 -14.67 5.90 -4.41
C LEU A 124 -13.21 6.29 -4.69
N PHE A 125 -12.30 5.91 -3.78
CA PHE A 125 -10.88 6.29 -3.88
C PHE A 125 -10.00 5.17 -4.47
N GLY A 126 -10.59 4.04 -4.86
CA GLY A 126 -9.91 2.97 -5.59
C GLY A 126 -8.87 2.20 -4.77
N GLU A 127 -8.96 2.22 -3.43
CA GLU A 127 -7.89 1.68 -2.57
C GLU A 127 -7.79 0.15 -2.57
N ARG A 128 -8.83 -0.55 -3.04
CA ARG A 128 -8.86 -2.02 -3.16
C ARG A 128 -9.20 -2.54 -4.56
N SER A 129 -9.31 -1.69 -5.59
CA SER A 129 -9.43 -2.24 -6.94
C SER A 129 -8.10 -2.88 -7.30
N THR A 130 -8.05 -4.20 -7.14
CA THR A 130 -7.05 -5.16 -7.64
C THR A 130 -6.87 -5.10 -9.16
N ASP A 131 -7.45 -4.10 -9.81
CA ASP A 131 -7.46 -3.91 -11.25
C ASP A 131 -6.11 -3.36 -11.69
N ARG A 132 -5.22 -4.31 -12.00
CA ARG A 132 -4.38 -4.50 -13.21
C ARG A 132 -4.10 -3.36 -14.21
N ARG A 133 -4.62 -2.15 -14.05
CA ARG A 133 -3.97 -0.95 -14.57
C ARG A 133 -2.80 -0.70 -13.64
N SER A 134 -1.73 -1.50 -13.72
CA SER A 134 -0.55 -1.05 -14.47
C SER A 134 -0.60 0.46 -14.55
N TYR A 135 0.05 1.09 -13.58
CA TYR A 135 0.61 2.43 -13.71
C TYR A 135 1.46 2.38 -14.99
N LYS A 136 0.77 2.46 -16.13
CA LYS A 136 1.30 2.17 -17.44
C LYS A 136 2.14 3.39 -17.71
N ARG A 137 3.43 3.25 -17.41
CA ARG A 137 4.52 3.97 -18.05
C ARG A 137 4.23 5.46 -18.24
N SER A 138 4.59 6.25 -17.22
CA SER A 138 5.22 7.56 -17.43
C SER A 138 4.56 8.49 -18.47
N ARG A 139 3.25 8.76 -18.35
CA ARG A 139 2.80 10.15 -18.48
C ARG A 139 2.78 10.67 -17.06
N GLY A 140 3.88 11.32 -16.69
CA GLY A 140 4.39 11.42 -15.32
C GLY A 140 3.36 11.79 -14.27
N LEU A 141 3.53 11.27 -13.05
CA LEU A 141 2.86 11.72 -11.83
C LEU A 141 2.70 13.24 -11.77
N ALA A 142 3.71 13.98 -12.25
CA ALA A 142 3.66 15.42 -12.41
C ALA A 142 2.55 15.91 -13.35
N GLY A 143 2.33 15.28 -14.49
CA GLY A 143 1.25 15.63 -15.43
C GLY A 143 -0.13 15.32 -14.88
N GLU A 144 -0.31 14.20 -14.17
CA GLU A 144 -1.58 13.88 -13.51
C GLU A 144 -1.85 14.83 -12.33
N MET A 145 -0.83 15.14 -11.52
CA MET A 145 -0.93 16.16 -10.48
C MET A 145 -1.24 17.54 -11.06
N VAL A 146 -0.57 17.96 -12.14
CA VAL A 146 -0.85 19.24 -12.81
C VAL A 146 -2.28 19.28 -13.34
N LEU A 147 -2.78 18.18 -13.90
CA LEU A 147 -4.16 18.10 -14.37
C LEU A 147 -5.14 18.23 -13.20
N ARG A 148 -4.92 17.52 -12.09
CA ARG A 148 -5.80 17.56 -10.91
C ARG A 148 -5.75 18.91 -10.21
N VAL A 149 -4.55 19.47 -10.01
CA VAL A 149 -4.36 20.82 -9.45
C VAL A 149 -4.98 21.86 -10.38
N GLY A 150 -4.75 21.77 -11.69
CA GLY A 150 -5.36 22.67 -12.68
C GLY A 150 -6.89 22.60 -12.69
N THR A 151 -7.45 21.40 -12.58
CA THR A 151 -8.91 21.19 -12.46
C THR A 151 -9.43 21.77 -11.15
N SER A 152 -8.70 21.58 -10.05
CA SER A 152 -9.04 22.12 -8.73
C SER A 152 -9.02 23.65 -8.70
N VAL A 153 -8.00 24.26 -9.30
CA VAL A 153 -7.89 25.71 -9.45
C VAL A 153 -9.02 26.24 -10.33
N LEU A 154 -9.32 25.59 -11.47
CA LEU A 154 -10.46 25.94 -12.32
C LEU A 154 -11.79 25.85 -11.56
N CYS A 155 -12.00 24.80 -10.75
CA CYS A 155 -13.20 24.66 -9.93
C CYS A 155 -13.30 25.76 -8.85
N LEU A 156 -12.19 26.11 -8.19
CA LEU A 156 -12.15 27.18 -7.19
C LEU A 156 -12.33 28.57 -7.82
N SER A 157 -11.73 28.81 -9.01
CA SER A 157 -11.93 30.03 -9.79
C SER A 157 -13.36 30.16 -10.30
N ALA A 158 -13.98 29.05 -10.72
CA ALA A 158 -15.41 29.02 -11.03
C ALA A 158 -16.23 29.35 -9.78
N LEU A 159 -15.85 28.84 -8.60
CA LEU A 159 -16.50 29.14 -7.32
C LEU A 159 -16.43 30.62 -6.95
N TRP A 160 -15.34 31.28 -7.32
CA TRP A 160 -15.17 32.72 -7.18
C TRP A 160 -16.02 33.50 -8.19
N LEU A 161 -16.16 33.02 -9.44
CA LEU A 161 -17.07 33.58 -10.45
C LEU A 161 -18.56 33.38 -10.12
N ALA A 162 -18.89 32.43 -9.24
CA ALA A 162 -20.26 32.20 -8.77
C ALA A 162 -20.82 33.32 -7.88
N PHE A 163 -20.03 34.35 -7.55
CA PHE A 163 -20.57 35.60 -6.98
C PHE A 163 -21.58 36.30 -7.91
N ASP A 164 -21.63 35.93 -9.19
CA ASP A 164 -22.66 36.36 -10.14
C ASP A 164 -23.36 35.14 -10.79
N PHE A 165 -23.67 34.12 -9.99
CA PHE A 165 -24.30 32.88 -10.48
C PHE A 165 -25.64 33.12 -11.21
N GLU A 166 -26.37 34.16 -10.79
CA GLU A 166 -27.66 34.54 -11.37
C GLU A 166 -27.54 35.06 -12.82
N SER A 167 -26.39 35.60 -13.22
CA SER A 167 -26.16 36.08 -14.59
C SER A 167 -25.75 34.97 -15.57
N LEU A 168 -25.45 33.77 -15.07
CA LEU A 168 -25.05 32.64 -15.92
C LEU A 168 -26.25 32.03 -16.66
N PRO A 169 -26.07 31.68 -17.96
CA PRO A 169 -27.03 30.84 -18.67
C PRO A 169 -27.37 29.55 -17.89
N PRO A 170 -28.64 29.10 -17.88
CA PRO A 170 -29.08 27.95 -17.07
C PRO A 170 -28.26 26.67 -17.30
N PHE A 171 -27.79 26.42 -18.53
CA PHE A 171 -26.97 25.23 -18.81
C PHE A 171 -25.60 25.28 -18.11
N LEU A 172 -25.00 26.46 -17.92
CA LEU A 172 -23.74 26.63 -17.19
C LEU A 172 -23.94 26.48 -15.68
N GLN A 173 -25.10 26.90 -15.15
CA GLN A 173 -25.48 26.66 -13.76
C GLN A 173 -25.52 25.15 -13.45
N TRP A 174 -26.07 24.34 -14.35
CA TRP A 174 -26.07 22.88 -14.21
C TRP A 174 -24.67 22.27 -14.22
N TRP A 175 -23.79 22.72 -15.12
CA TRP A 175 -22.39 22.30 -15.13
C TRP A 175 -21.68 22.66 -13.84
N PHE A 176 -21.95 23.84 -13.30
CA PHE A 176 -21.37 24.29 -12.03
C PHE A 176 -21.78 23.39 -10.85
N ILE A 177 -23.08 23.06 -10.75
CA ILE A 177 -23.62 22.15 -9.72
C ILE A 177 -22.96 20.77 -9.77
N ILE A 178 -22.57 20.30 -10.95
CA ILE A 178 -21.93 18.98 -11.13
C ILE A 178 -20.41 19.04 -10.92
N LEU A 179 -19.74 20.04 -11.50
CA LEU A 179 -18.28 20.12 -11.52
C LEU A 179 -17.68 20.50 -10.18
N VAL A 180 -18.35 21.36 -9.40
CA VAL A 180 -17.84 21.78 -8.09
C VAL A 180 -17.72 20.60 -7.11
N PRO A 181 -18.76 19.77 -6.88
CA PRO A 181 -18.63 18.59 -6.04
C PRO A 181 -17.55 17.62 -6.53
N VAL A 182 -17.44 17.41 -7.85
CA VAL A 182 -16.40 16.54 -8.42
C VAL A 182 -15.00 17.08 -8.13
N GLY A 183 -14.79 18.39 -8.31
CA GLY A 183 -13.52 19.04 -7.98
C GLY A 183 -13.18 18.95 -6.50
N VAL A 184 -14.15 19.18 -5.61
CA VAL A 184 -13.95 19.04 -4.16
C VAL A 184 -13.59 17.59 -3.80
N ILE A 185 -14.28 16.60 -4.35
CA ILE A 185 -13.99 15.18 -4.12
C ILE A 185 -12.56 14.84 -4.59
N ASP A 186 -12.13 15.33 -5.75
CA ASP A 186 -10.78 15.07 -6.26
C ASP A 186 -9.69 15.76 -5.42
N VAL A 187 -9.90 17.02 -4.98
CA VAL A 187 -8.98 17.71 -4.05
C VAL A 187 -8.84 16.94 -2.74
N VAL A 188 -9.96 16.56 -2.14
CA VAL A 188 -9.97 15.79 -0.89
C VAL A 188 -9.26 14.44 -1.09
N GLY A 189 -9.54 13.76 -2.20
CA GLY A 189 -8.86 12.52 -2.58
C GLY A 189 -7.36 12.68 -2.75
N ALA A 190 -6.92 13.75 -3.41
CA ALA A 190 -5.50 14.06 -3.61
C ALA A 190 -4.79 14.41 -2.29
N LEU A 191 -5.42 15.20 -1.42
CA LEU A 191 -4.90 15.53 -0.10
C LEU A 191 -4.80 14.30 0.80
N LEU A 192 -5.80 13.41 0.78
CA LEU A 192 -5.78 12.13 1.50
C LEU A 192 -4.71 11.19 0.93
N ALA A 193 -4.55 11.14 -0.39
CA ALA A 193 -3.49 10.36 -1.02
C ALA A 193 -2.11 10.89 -0.61
N ALA A 194 -1.92 12.20 -0.58
CA ALA A 194 -0.67 12.85 -0.17
C ALA A 194 -0.38 12.69 1.33
N SER A 195 -1.38 12.82 2.20
CA SER A 195 -1.22 12.61 3.65
C SER A 195 -0.83 11.16 3.96
N ARG A 196 -1.49 10.20 3.30
CA ARG A 196 -1.20 8.76 3.45
C ARG A 196 0.09 8.34 2.77
N TRP A 197 0.54 9.05 1.74
CA TRP A 197 1.87 8.82 1.18
C TRP A 197 2.97 9.19 2.19
N ARG A 198 2.74 10.23 3.02
CA ARG A 198 3.64 10.63 4.10
C ARG A 198 3.54 9.75 5.34
N GLN A 199 2.38 9.16 5.61
CA GLN A 199 2.13 8.27 6.75
C GLN A 199 1.81 6.89 6.23
N GLN A 200 2.83 6.05 6.00
CA GLN A 200 2.62 4.75 5.34
C GLN A 200 1.73 3.78 6.14
N PHE A 201 1.49 4.01 7.44
CA PHE A 201 0.47 3.31 8.23
C PHE A 201 0.01 4.22 9.39
N PRO A 202 -1.02 5.07 9.20
CA PRO A 202 -1.55 5.83 10.31
C PRO A 202 -2.34 4.87 11.21
N VAL A 203 -1.97 4.80 12.49
CA VAL A 203 -2.78 4.14 13.55
C VAL A 203 -4.20 4.72 13.59
N LEU A 204 -4.36 5.97 13.12
CA LEU A 204 -5.62 6.66 12.88
C LEU A 204 -5.49 7.57 11.65
N ASP A 205 -6.17 7.23 10.55
CA ASP A 205 -6.36 8.15 9.42
C ASP A 205 -7.45 9.18 9.76
N PRO A 206 -7.44 10.41 9.21
CA PRO A 206 -8.54 11.38 9.36
C PRO A 206 -9.93 10.85 8.98
N LEU A 207 -10.04 9.78 8.19
CA LEU A 207 -11.31 9.10 7.89
C LEU A 207 -11.64 7.94 8.86
N GLY A 208 -10.83 7.74 9.89
CA GLY A 208 -11.06 6.71 10.92
C GLY A 208 -10.62 5.31 10.51
N LEU A 209 -9.65 5.17 9.59
CA LEU A 209 -8.98 3.88 9.39
C LEU A 209 -8.33 3.47 10.70
N ARG A 210 -8.67 2.26 11.16
CA ARG A 210 -8.08 1.62 12.33
C ARG A 210 -7.48 0.29 11.91
N THR A 211 -6.31 0.00 12.44
CA THR A 211 -5.77 -1.35 12.50
C THR A 211 -6.18 -1.94 13.85
N ASP A 212 -7.07 -2.93 13.85
CA ASP A 212 -7.50 -3.58 15.10
C ASP A 212 -6.47 -4.58 15.63
N VAL A 213 -5.34 -4.76 14.94
CA VAL A 213 -4.38 -5.81 15.26
C VAL A 213 -3.16 -5.27 15.98
N GLN A 214 -2.93 -5.79 17.19
CA GLN A 214 -1.64 -5.70 17.86
C GLN A 214 -0.68 -6.68 17.17
N VAL A 215 0.34 -6.15 16.51
CA VAL A 215 1.45 -6.96 16.01
C VAL A 215 2.18 -7.54 17.23
N PRO A 216 2.44 -8.86 17.28
CA PRO A 216 3.25 -9.44 18.35
C PRO A 216 4.63 -8.76 18.36
N ARG A 217 5.05 -8.28 19.53
CA ARG A 217 6.34 -7.60 19.74
C ARG A 217 7.41 -8.57 20.21
#